data_AF-A0A846MXK9-F1
#
_entry.id   AF-A0A846MXK9-F1
#
_cell.length_a   1.000
_cell.length_b   1.000
_cell.length_c   1.000
_cell.angle_alpha   90.00
_cell.angle_beta   90.00
_cell.angle_gamma   90.00
#
_symmetry.space_group_name_H-M   'P 1'
#
loop_
_entity.id
_entity.type
_entity.pdbx_description
1 polymer ?
#
loop_
_entity_poly.entity_id
_entity_poly.type
_entity_poly.pdbx_seq_one_letter_code
_entity_poly.pdbx_strand_id
1 'polypeptide(L)'
;MKTFLIASAALSVVLLASASAQSIPTLSEYLTACTRDTTTCRLKMKDYVVNALAAKVICLPKNVSETDAGSEMLSWLRSSAADKLSKEPYDDALYEAAVKLYPCGDAAKP
;
A
#
# COMPACT_ATOMS: atom_id res chain seq x y z
N MET A 1 10.14 57.43 -39.87
CA MET A 1 10.73 56.24 -39.20
C MET A 1 9.60 55.27 -38.91
N LYS A 2 9.69 54.03 -39.41
CA LYS A 2 8.72 52.94 -39.26
C LYS A 2 9.32 51.88 -38.34
N THR A 3 8.62 51.53 -37.27
CA THR A 3 9.04 50.56 -36.24
C THR A 3 7.80 50.26 -35.40
N PHE A 4 7.40 49.04 -35.02
CA PHE A 4 7.82 47.67 -35.28
C PHE A 4 6.57 46.82 -34.97
N LEU A 5 6.21 45.85 -35.81
CA LEU A 5 5.28 44.78 -35.46
C LEU A 5 6.12 43.62 -34.92
N ILE A 6 5.97 43.29 -33.64
CA ILE A 6 6.46 42.03 -33.08
C ILE A 6 5.22 41.23 -32.66
N ALA A 7 4.88 40.24 -33.48
CA ALA A 7 3.88 39.25 -33.19
C ALA A 7 4.45 38.25 -32.19
N SER A 8 3.91 38.24 -30.97
CA SER A 8 4.13 37.18 -29.99
C SER A 8 3.26 35.97 -30.35
N ALA A 9 3.85 34.99 -31.02
CA ALA A 9 3.24 33.68 -31.24
C ALA A 9 3.87 32.63 -30.32
N ALA A 10 3.04 31.69 -29.89
CA ALA A 10 3.33 30.47 -29.12
C ALA A 10 3.52 30.64 -27.61
N LEU A 11 2.39 30.75 -26.90
CA LEU A 11 2.25 30.16 -25.57
C LEU A 11 2.48 28.65 -25.70
N SER A 12 3.68 28.20 -25.36
CA SER A 12 3.94 26.79 -25.07
C SER A 12 3.03 26.38 -23.91
N VAL A 13 1.94 25.69 -24.25
CA VAL A 13 1.09 25.03 -23.26
C VAL A 13 1.97 24.02 -22.54
N VAL A 14 2.19 24.30 -21.27
CA VAL A 14 2.77 23.38 -20.30
C VAL A 14 1.98 22.08 -20.41
N LEU A 15 2.59 21.04 -20.99
CA LEU A 15 2.14 19.67 -20.79
C LEU A 15 2.41 19.37 -19.31
N LEU A 16 1.46 19.78 -18.46
CA LEU A 16 1.34 19.22 -17.12
C LEU A 16 1.33 17.71 -17.32
N ALA A 17 2.33 17.07 -16.72
CA ALA A 17 2.44 15.64 -16.63
C ALA A 17 1.05 15.07 -16.36
N SER A 18 0.59 14.16 -17.23
CA SER A 18 -0.44 13.23 -16.87
C SER A 18 0.07 12.53 -15.61
N ALA A 19 -0.33 13.02 -14.44
CA ALA A 19 -0.36 12.22 -13.24
C ALA A 19 -1.33 11.10 -13.60
N SER A 20 -0.81 10.02 -14.15
CA SER A 20 -1.55 8.80 -14.34
C SER A 20 -2.23 8.58 -12.99
N ALA A 21 -3.56 8.64 -12.95
CA ALA A 21 -4.30 8.10 -11.83
C ALA A 21 -3.91 6.62 -11.81
N GLN A 22 -2.84 6.30 -11.10
CA GLN A 22 -2.38 4.93 -10.93
C GLN A 22 -3.48 4.31 -10.10
N SER A 23 -4.35 3.55 -10.76
CA SER A 23 -5.37 2.75 -10.09
C SER A 23 -4.67 1.96 -9.00
N ILE A 24 -5.08 2.19 -7.76
CA ILE A 24 -4.56 1.43 -6.61
C ILE A 24 -4.77 -0.04 -6.94
N PRO A 25 -3.72 -0.87 -6.93
CA PRO A 25 -3.84 -2.26 -7.35
C PRO A 25 -4.78 -3.01 -6.41
N THR A 26 -5.51 -3.97 -6.94
CA THR A 26 -6.31 -4.86 -6.10
C THR A 26 -5.42 -5.79 -5.30
N LEU A 27 -5.98 -6.40 -4.23
CA LEU A 27 -5.26 -7.42 -3.48
C LEU A 27 -4.75 -8.55 -4.39
N SER A 28 -5.57 -9.04 -5.34
CA SER A 28 -5.14 -10.13 -6.22
C SER A 28 -3.95 -9.74 -7.12
N GLU A 29 -3.93 -8.51 -7.62
CA GLU A 29 -2.82 -7.99 -8.44
C GLU A 29 -1.56 -7.85 -7.60
N TYR A 30 -1.69 -7.31 -6.39
CA TYR A 30 -0.61 -7.20 -5.43
C TYR A 30 -0.02 -8.57 -5.05
N LEU A 31 -0.86 -9.54 -4.71
CA LEU A 31 -0.41 -10.90 -4.35
C LEU A 31 0.26 -11.61 -5.53
N THR A 32 -0.23 -11.40 -6.75
CA THR A 32 0.40 -11.91 -7.97
C THR A 32 1.80 -11.31 -8.15
N ALA A 33 1.97 -10.00 -7.92
CA ALA A 33 3.28 -9.35 -7.95
C ALA A 33 4.20 -9.88 -6.83
N CYS A 34 3.67 -10.13 -5.63
CA CYS A 34 4.41 -10.71 -4.51
C CYS A 34 4.94 -12.12 -4.77
N THR A 35 4.28 -12.90 -5.63
CA THR A 35 4.79 -14.22 -6.05
C THR A 35 6.01 -14.08 -6.97
N ARG A 36 6.10 -12.99 -7.75
CA ARG A 36 7.23 -12.71 -8.63
C ARG A 36 8.43 -12.10 -7.89
N ASP A 37 8.16 -11.26 -6.89
CA ASP A 37 9.19 -10.63 -6.05
C ASP A 37 8.82 -10.74 -4.57
N THR A 38 9.20 -11.86 -3.97
CA THR A 38 8.91 -12.15 -2.56
C THR A 38 9.70 -11.24 -1.61
N THR A 39 10.91 -10.81 -1.98
CA THR A 39 11.76 -9.96 -1.14
C THR A 39 11.15 -8.58 -0.99
N THR A 40 10.80 -7.93 -2.10
CA THR A 40 10.13 -6.63 -2.08
C THR A 40 8.79 -6.69 -1.35
N CYS A 41 8.02 -7.77 -1.56
CA CYS A 41 6.76 -7.96 -0.86
C CYS A 41 6.93 -8.04 0.66
N ARG A 42 7.93 -8.79 1.14
CA ARG A 42 8.23 -8.87 2.59
C ARG A 42 8.65 -7.52 3.16
N LEU A 43 9.46 -6.76 2.44
CA LEU A 43 9.85 -5.40 2.85
C LEU A 43 8.64 -4.48 2.96
N LYS A 44 7.77 -4.47 1.95
CA LYS A 44 6.52 -3.68 1.99
C LYS A 44 5.61 -4.05 3.15
N MET A 45 5.47 -5.34 3.45
CA MET A 45 4.67 -5.81 4.59
C MET A 45 5.24 -5.35 5.92
N LYS A 46 6.57 -5.47 6.09
CA LYS A 46 7.25 -4.96 7.28
C LYS A 46 7.05 -3.44 7.42
N ASP A 47 7.23 -2.69 6.35
CA ASP A 47 7.08 -1.23 6.36
C ASP A 47 5.63 -0.83 6.68
N TYR A 48 4.64 -1.56 6.16
CA TYR A 48 3.24 -1.38 6.53
C TYR A 48 3.03 -1.59 8.03
N VAL A 49 3.57 -2.67 8.61
CA VAL A 49 3.46 -2.95 10.05
C VAL A 49 4.09 -1.84 10.89
N VAL A 50 5.28 -1.37 10.52
CA VAL A 50 5.95 -0.25 11.19
C VAL A 50 5.10 1.01 11.16
N ASN A 51 4.51 1.34 10.00
CA ASN A 51 3.64 2.50 9.85
C ASN A 51 2.34 2.35 10.64
N ALA A 52 1.73 1.16 10.63
CA ALA A 52 0.49 0.86 11.36
C ALA A 52 0.71 0.94 12.88
N LEU A 53 1.87 0.51 13.37
CA LEU A 53 2.28 0.68 14.77
C LEU A 53 2.46 2.16 15.13
N ALA A 54 3.18 2.92 14.29
CA ALA A 54 3.40 4.35 14.52
C ALA A 54 2.07 5.14 14.51
N ALA A 55 1.13 4.75 13.66
CA ALA A 55 -0.22 5.30 13.58
C ALA A 55 -1.18 4.75 14.66
N LYS A 56 -0.73 3.82 15.52
CA LYS A 56 -1.54 3.16 16.55
C LYS A 56 -2.78 2.45 16.01
N VAL A 57 -2.71 1.95 14.78
CA VAL A 57 -3.76 1.13 14.15
C VAL A 57 -3.75 -0.29 14.72
N ILE A 58 -2.56 -0.81 15.02
CA ILE A 58 -2.34 -2.15 15.57
C ILE A 58 -1.42 -2.13 16.78
N CYS A 59 -1.43 -3.23 17.53
CA CYS A 59 -0.57 -3.44 18.69
C CYS A 59 0.09 -4.82 18.57
N LEU A 60 1.42 -4.85 18.46
CA LEU A 60 2.16 -6.11 18.42
C LEU A 60 2.46 -6.64 19.83
N PRO A 61 2.32 -7.96 20.06
CA PRO A 61 2.85 -8.61 21.25
C PRO A 61 4.37 -8.44 21.38
N LYS A 62 4.89 -8.41 22.61
CA LYS A 62 6.33 -8.18 22.89
C LYS A 62 7.28 -9.20 22.26
N ASN A 63 6.78 -10.38 21.93
CA ASN A 63 7.51 -11.51 21.35
C ASN A 63 7.38 -11.61 19.82
N VAL A 64 6.65 -10.69 19.18
CA VAL A 64 6.45 -10.68 17.73
C VAL A 64 7.23 -9.52 17.13
N SER A 65 8.17 -9.83 16.23
CA SER A 65 8.88 -8.79 15.48
C SER A 65 8.01 -8.22 14.35
N GLU A 66 8.31 -7.02 13.88
CA GLU A 66 7.59 -6.40 12.75
C GLU A 66 7.73 -7.22 11.46
N THR A 67 8.85 -7.95 11.33
CA THR A 67 9.10 -8.83 10.18
C THR A 67 8.24 -10.08 10.25
N ASP A 68 8.10 -10.68 11.44
CA ASP A 68 7.24 -11.85 11.65
C ASP A 68 5.76 -11.45 11.46
N ALA A 69 5.37 -10.30 12.01
CA ALA A 69 4.03 -9.76 11.83
C ALA A 69 3.70 -9.50 10.35
N GLY A 70 4.63 -8.90 9.60
CA GLY A 70 4.45 -8.69 8.16
C GLY A 70 4.33 -10.02 7.39
N SER A 71 5.05 -11.05 7.84
CA SER A 71 4.99 -12.39 7.25
C SER A 71 3.66 -13.10 7.55
N GLU A 72 3.16 -12.99 8.78
CA GLU A 72 1.86 -13.55 9.18
C GLU A 72 0.71 -12.83 8.45
N MET A 73 0.76 -11.50 8.34
CA MET A 73 -0.18 -10.73 7.54
C MET A 73 -0.20 -11.20 6.08
N LEU A 74 0.96 -11.35 5.44
CA LEU A 74 1.05 -11.84 4.06
C LEU A 74 0.51 -13.26 3.92
N SER A 75 0.74 -14.12 4.91
CA SER A 75 0.19 -15.48 4.96
C SER A 75 -1.34 -15.45 5.03
N TRP A 76 -1.91 -14.59 5.89
CA TRP A 76 -3.34 -14.43 6.04
C TRP A 76 -4.00 -13.89 4.76
N LEU A 77 -3.40 -12.89 4.11
CA LEU A 77 -3.88 -12.32 2.85
C LEU A 77 -3.91 -13.34 1.70
N ARG A 78 -3.07 -14.36 1.76
CA ARG A 78 -3.04 -15.48 0.80
C ARG A 78 -3.99 -16.62 1.17
N SER A 79 -4.61 -16.57 2.35
CA SER A 79 -5.52 -17.61 2.82
C SER A 79 -6.93 -17.40 2.27
N SER A 80 -7.72 -18.47 2.26
CA SER A 80 -9.13 -18.41 1.82
C SER A 80 -9.99 -17.48 2.67
N ALA A 81 -9.55 -17.13 3.89
CA ALA A 81 -10.25 -16.16 4.74
C ALA A 81 -10.22 -14.74 4.17
N ALA A 82 -9.29 -14.45 3.26
CA ALA A 82 -9.13 -13.16 2.59
C ALA A 82 -9.67 -13.15 1.15
N ASP A 83 -10.22 -14.27 0.63
CA ASP A 83 -10.69 -14.37 -0.77
C ASP A 83 -11.74 -13.32 -1.12
N LYS A 84 -12.61 -12.97 -0.16
CA LYS A 84 -13.62 -11.92 -0.29
C LYS A 84 -13.02 -10.52 -0.57
N LEU A 85 -11.75 -10.31 -0.23
CA LEU A 85 -11.01 -9.06 -0.39
C LEU A 85 -10.20 -9.02 -1.69
N SER A 86 -10.21 -10.09 -2.49
CA SER A 86 -9.35 -10.22 -3.68
C SER A 86 -9.50 -9.07 -4.69
N LYS A 87 -10.71 -8.49 -4.78
CA LYS A 87 -11.02 -7.36 -5.69
C LYS A 87 -10.96 -5.99 -5.02
N GLU A 88 -10.78 -5.96 -3.70
CA GLU A 88 -10.66 -4.71 -2.96
C GLU A 88 -9.28 -4.09 -3.18
N PRO A 89 -9.13 -2.76 -2.98
CA PRO A 89 -7.83 -2.12 -2.95
C PRO A 89 -6.91 -2.84 -1.96
N TYR A 90 -5.65 -3.09 -2.36
CA TYR A 90 -4.76 -3.89 -1.50
C TYR A 90 -4.57 -3.24 -0.12
N ASP A 91 -4.54 -1.89 -0.03
CA ASP A 91 -4.41 -1.15 1.24
C ASP A 91 -5.55 -1.45 2.22
N ASP A 92 -6.80 -1.56 1.73
CA ASP A 92 -7.96 -1.91 2.57
C ASP A 92 -7.83 -3.34 3.10
N ALA A 93 -7.34 -4.26 2.27
CA ALA A 93 -7.07 -5.62 2.70
C ALA A 93 -5.92 -5.70 3.71
N LEU A 94 -4.86 -4.87 3.55
CA LEU A 94 -3.79 -4.76 4.55
C LEU A 94 -4.32 -4.26 5.89
N TYR A 95 -5.21 -3.27 5.86
CA TYR A 95 -5.87 -2.77 7.06
C TYR A 95 -6.69 -3.87 7.75
N GLU A 96 -7.56 -4.56 7.01
CA GLU A 96 -8.37 -5.66 7.56
C GLU A 96 -7.49 -6.77 8.16
N ALA A 97 -6.42 -7.17 7.46
CA ALA A 97 -5.47 -8.16 7.96
C ALA A 97 -4.82 -7.69 9.28
N ALA A 98 -4.36 -6.44 9.33
CA ALA A 98 -3.63 -5.89 10.45
C ALA A 98 -4.49 -5.81 11.71
N VAL A 99 -5.68 -5.21 11.62
CA VAL A 99 -6.57 -5.06 12.78
C VAL A 99 -7.16 -6.39 13.25
N LYS A 100 -7.27 -7.37 12.34
CA LYS A 100 -7.74 -8.71 12.68
C LYS A 100 -6.69 -9.55 13.40
N LEU A 101 -5.43 -9.47 12.95
CA LEU A 101 -4.34 -10.25 13.53
C LEU A 101 -3.77 -9.60 14.79
N TYR A 102 -3.70 -8.27 14.82
CA TYR A 102 -3.03 -7.51 15.88
C TYR A 102 -3.89 -6.34 16.39
N PRO A 103 -5.11 -6.60 16.89
CA PRO A 103 -5.97 -5.55 17.46
C PRO A 103 -5.32 -4.93 18.70
N CYS A 104 -5.50 -3.62 18.88
CA CYS A 104 -5.16 -2.95 20.13
C CYS A 104 -6.23 -3.18 21.20
N GLY A 105 -5.87 -3.82 22.32
CA GLY A 105 -6.76 -4.08 23.46
C GLY A 105 -6.59 -5.50 24.00
N ASP A 106 -7.49 -5.95 24.88
CA ASP A 106 -7.47 -7.31 25.48
C ASP A 106 -7.67 -8.45 24.45
N ALA A 107 -7.91 -8.11 23.18
CA ALA A 107 -7.99 -9.03 22.06
C ALA A 107 -6.63 -9.30 21.38
N ALA A 108 -5.54 -8.67 21.83
CA ALA A 108 -4.20 -8.99 21.35
C ALA A 108 -3.90 -10.46 21.68
N LYS A 109 -3.74 -11.28 20.63
CA LYS A 109 -3.57 -12.73 20.73
C LYS A 109 -2.39 -13.06 21.69
N PRO A 110 -2.60 -13.93 22.69
CA PRO A 110 -1.59 -14.30 23.68
C PRO A 110 -0.39 -15.04 23.08
#